data_AF-A0A2K1QMT2-F1
#
_entry.id   AF-A0A2K1QMT2-F1
#
_cell.length_a   1.000
_cell.length_b   1.000
_cell.length_c   1.000
_cell.angle_alpha   90.00
_cell.angle_beta   90.00
_cell.angle_gamma   90.00
#
_symmetry.space_group_name_H-M   'P 1'
#
loop_
_entity.id
_entity.type
_entity.pdbx_description
1 polymer ?
#
loop_
_entity_poly.entity_id
_entity_poly.type
_entity_poly.pdbx_seq_one_letter_code
_entity_poly.pdbx_strand_id
1 'polypeptide(L)'
;MASYLGKRLSVKGDLCTVRYIGKVESKSDDFLGVEWDDPTRGKHDGSFGGRRYFHCRNTSSACASFIKASSRGDITRSVHEAVRLKYVSGETLFADVRFSNKVVDETGYEKIAVRQSQLDDLKVVILDHQRISATENPADSSLSTLTPNIQQLDLSHNLLEDASDVARIADGCRHLNTLSLAGNRFRGCESACTMATVTTLSLQDMLLLPEE
;
A
#
# COMPACT_ATOMS: atom_id res chain seq x y z
N MET A 1 -14.12 2.04 -8.76
CA MET A 1 -13.63 0.75 -9.29
C MET A 1 -14.45 -0.39 -8.72
N ALA A 2 -14.79 -1.39 -9.54
CA ALA A 2 -15.47 -2.59 -9.07
C ALA A 2 -14.61 -3.36 -8.05
N SER A 3 -15.26 -4.16 -7.20
CA SER A 3 -14.59 -5.08 -6.28
C SER A 3 -14.37 -6.43 -6.96
N TYR A 4 -13.25 -7.08 -6.66
CA TYR A 4 -12.86 -8.39 -7.17
C TYR A 4 -12.14 -9.18 -6.07
N LEU A 5 -12.05 -10.50 -6.22
CA LEU A 5 -11.37 -11.35 -5.24
C LEU A 5 -9.87 -11.00 -5.19
N GLY A 6 -9.33 -11.02 -3.97
CA GLY A 6 -7.97 -10.62 -3.66
C GLY A 6 -7.74 -9.11 -3.65
N LYS A 7 -8.77 -8.28 -3.87
CA LYS A 7 -8.61 -6.82 -3.93
C LYS A 7 -8.20 -6.29 -2.57
N ARG A 8 -7.15 -5.48 -2.51
CA ARG A 8 -6.78 -4.79 -1.27
C ARG A 8 -7.60 -3.52 -1.10
N LEU A 9 -8.10 -3.31 0.12
CA LEU A 9 -8.91 -2.16 0.50
C LEU A 9 -8.39 -1.58 1.81
N SER A 10 -8.62 -0.29 2.00
CA SER A 10 -8.55 0.36 3.30
C SER A 10 -9.97 0.74 3.70
N VAL A 11 -10.38 0.45 4.93
CA VAL A 11 -11.71 0.77 5.44
C VAL A 11 -11.56 1.37 6.83
N LYS A 12 -11.77 2.69 6.94
CA LYS A 12 -11.57 3.45 8.19
C LYS A 12 -10.13 3.35 8.72
N GLY A 13 -9.16 3.31 7.82
CA GLY A 13 -7.74 3.20 8.13
C GLY A 13 -7.21 1.77 8.26
N ASP A 14 -8.10 0.77 8.40
CA ASP A 14 -7.70 -0.63 8.51
C ASP A 14 -7.59 -1.29 7.12
N LEU A 15 -6.49 -1.99 6.89
CA LEU A 15 -6.22 -2.69 5.64
C LEU A 15 -6.89 -4.07 5.63
N CYS A 16 -7.43 -4.46 4.48
CA CYS A 16 -8.03 -5.78 4.30
C CYS A 16 -7.97 -6.26 2.85
N THR A 17 -8.20 -7.57 2.68
CA THR A 17 -8.25 -8.25 1.39
C THR A 17 -9.63 -8.84 1.16
N VAL A 18 -10.23 -8.61 -0.01
CA VAL A 18 -11.52 -9.21 -0.40
C VAL A 18 -11.35 -10.71 -0.64
N ARG A 19 -12.11 -11.53 0.08
CA ARG A 19 -12.13 -13.00 -0.01
C ARG A 19 -13.45 -13.58 -0.49
N TYR A 20 -14.53 -12.81 -0.46
CA TYR A 20 -15.84 -13.21 -0.93
C TYR A 20 -16.62 -12.02 -1.48
N ILE A 21 -17.44 -12.24 -2.51
CA ILE A 21 -18.36 -11.25 -3.06
C ILE A 21 -19.69 -11.95 -3.30
N GLY A 22 -20.77 -11.50 -2.67
CA GLY A 22 -22.10 -12.05 -2.89
C GLY A 22 -23.06 -11.91 -1.72
N LYS A 23 -24.16 -12.67 -1.78
CA LYS A 23 -25.20 -12.69 -0.74
C LYS A 23 -24.73 -13.44 0.50
N VAL A 24 -25.01 -12.87 1.66
CA VAL A 24 -24.91 -13.57 2.95
C VAL A 24 -26.31 -14.02 3.34
N GLU A 25 -26.41 -15.21 3.92
CA GLU A 25 -27.69 -15.79 4.31
C GLU A 25 -28.43 -14.86 5.28
N SER A 26 -29.74 -14.78 5.09
CA SER A 26 -30.61 -13.85 5.83
C SER A 26 -30.27 -12.36 5.62
N LYS A 27 -29.52 -11.99 4.57
CA LYS A 27 -29.27 -10.59 4.19
C LYS A 27 -29.73 -10.32 2.75
N SER A 28 -30.40 -9.18 2.54
CA SER A 28 -30.89 -8.75 1.23
C SER A 28 -29.83 -8.12 0.34
N ASP A 29 -28.82 -7.48 0.95
CA ASP A 29 -27.75 -6.77 0.25
C ASP A 29 -26.65 -7.73 -0.22
N ASP A 30 -25.82 -7.26 -1.16
CA ASP A 30 -24.54 -7.92 -1.47
C ASP A 30 -23.46 -7.47 -0.49
N PHE A 31 -22.57 -8.39 -0.14
CA PHE A 31 -21.49 -8.17 0.81
C PHE A 31 -20.15 -8.53 0.18
N LEU A 32 -19.12 -7.84 0.66
CA LEU A 32 -17.74 -8.27 0.55
C LEU A 32 -17.39 -8.98 1.85
N GLY A 33 -16.99 -10.24 1.77
CA GLY A 33 -16.25 -10.88 2.84
C GLY A 33 -14.80 -10.43 2.76
N VAL A 34 -14.31 -9.77 3.80
CA VAL A 34 -12.95 -9.25 3.87
C VAL A 34 -12.18 -9.91 5.00
N GLU A 35 -10.91 -10.21 4.75
CA GLU A 35 -9.92 -10.60 5.75
C GLU A 35 -9.07 -9.38 6.10
N TRP A 36 -9.00 -9.01 7.37
CA TRP A 36 -8.22 -7.87 7.86
C TRP A 36 -6.74 -8.23 7.99
N ASP A 37 -5.87 -7.26 7.73
CA ASP A 37 -4.44 -7.42 7.99
C ASP A 37 -4.17 -7.54 9.50
N ASP A 38 -4.90 -6.76 10.32
CA ASP A 38 -4.99 -6.95 11.77
C ASP A 38 -6.03 -8.06 12.11
N PRO A 39 -5.59 -9.22 12.63
CA PRO A 39 -6.47 -10.35 12.88
C PRO A 39 -7.44 -10.16 14.07
N THR A 40 -7.33 -9.04 14.80
CA THR A 40 -8.22 -8.69 15.93
C THR A 40 -9.39 -7.79 15.51
N ARG A 41 -9.36 -7.25 14.28
CA ARG A 41 -10.28 -6.22 13.82
C ARG A 41 -11.62 -6.72 13.29
N GLY A 42 -11.72 -8.01 12.99
CA GLY A 42 -12.92 -8.63 12.45
C GLY A 42 -13.87 -9.15 13.52
N LYS A 43 -14.76 -10.05 13.10
CA LYS A 43 -15.83 -10.64 13.93
C LYS A 43 -15.93 -12.16 13.80
N HIS A 44 -15.39 -12.72 12.72
CA HIS A 44 -15.46 -14.13 12.39
C HIS A 44 -14.24 -14.57 11.57
N ASP A 45 -14.19 -15.84 11.19
CA ASP A 45 -13.13 -16.49 10.41
C ASP A 45 -13.48 -16.65 8.91
N GLY A 46 -14.62 -16.11 8.49
CA GLY A 46 -15.17 -16.27 7.13
C GLY A 46 -16.46 -17.12 7.10
N SER A 47 -16.92 -17.57 8.26
CA SER A 47 -18.23 -18.19 8.46
C SER A 47 -19.27 -17.22 9.03
N PHE A 48 -20.54 -17.46 8.71
CA PHE A 48 -21.69 -16.77 9.29
C PHE A 48 -22.91 -17.71 9.28
N GLY A 49 -23.68 -17.73 10.37
CA GLY A 49 -24.90 -18.55 10.47
C GLY A 49 -24.66 -20.06 10.32
N GLY A 50 -23.49 -20.57 10.73
CA GLY A 50 -23.13 -21.99 10.58
C GLY A 50 -22.65 -22.39 9.18
N ARG A 51 -22.63 -21.45 8.22
CA ARG A 51 -22.13 -21.66 6.86
C ARG A 51 -20.78 -20.99 6.66
N ARG A 52 -19.86 -21.65 5.94
CA ARG A 52 -18.59 -21.07 5.51
C ARG A 52 -18.72 -20.43 4.13
N TYR A 53 -18.29 -19.17 4.01
CA TYR A 53 -18.32 -18.42 2.75
C TYR A 53 -16.94 -18.30 2.12
N PHE A 54 -15.90 -18.15 2.95
CA PHE A 54 -14.52 -18.08 2.52
C PHE A 54 -13.59 -18.55 3.63
N HIS A 55 -12.33 -18.78 3.26
CA HIS A 55 -11.24 -19.06 4.18
C HIS A 55 -10.32 -17.85 4.26
N CYS A 56 -9.77 -17.62 5.45
CA CYS A 56 -8.76 -16.61 5.70
C CYS A 56 -7.38 -17.26 5.68
N ARG A 57 -6.34 -16.50 5.31
CA ARG A 57 -4.94 -16.92 5.48
C ARG A 57 -4.55 -16.93 6.95
N ASN A 58 -5.05 -15.97 7.72
CA ASN A 58 -4.87 -15.94 9.16
C ASN A 58 -5.79 -16.96 9.85
N THR A 59 -5.29 -17.64 10.89
CA THR A 59 -6.03 -18.66 11.64
C THR A 59 -6.88 -18.11 12.79
N SER A 60 -6.85 -16.80 13.03
CA SER A 60 -7.67 -16.14 14.07
C SER A 60 -9.17 -16.32 13.78
N SER A 61 -9.94 -16.63 14.82
CA SER A 61 -11.40 -16.74 14.74
C SER A 61 -12.12 -15.40 14.50
N ALA A 62 -11.39 -14.28 14.53
CA ALA A 62 -11.93 -12.93 14.39
C ALA A 62 -11.23 -12.11 13.30
N CYS A 63 -10.52 -12.72 12.35
CA CYS A 63 -9.77 -11.99 11.32
C CYS A 63 -10.61 -11.43 10.16
N ALA A 64 -11.91 -11.71 10.11
CA ALA A 64 -12.74 -11.36 8.96
C ALA A 64 -14.05 -10.68 9.32
N SER A 65 -14.58 -9.94 8.34
CA SER A 65 -15.89 -9.26 8.42
C SER A 65 -16.64 -9.37 7.09
N PHE A 66 -17.97 -9.36 7.15
CA PHE A 66 -18.81 -8.99 6.00
C PHE A 66 -19.10 -7.47 6.03
N ILE A 67 -18.70 -6.76 4.98
CA ILE A 67 -19.02 -5.35 4.75
C ILE A 67 -19.96 -5.23 3.56
N LYS A 68 -20.87 -4.23 3.55
CA LYS A 68 -21.78 -4.06 2.41
C LYS A 68 -20.96 -3.76 1.15
N ALA A 69 -21.32 -4.35 0.01
CA ALA A 69 -20.65 -4.06 -1.26
C ALA A 69 -20.77 -2.58 -1.69
N SER A 70 -21.79 -1.89 -1.19
CA SER A 70 -21.98 -0.45 -1.37
C SER A 70 -21.10 0.43 -0.45
N SER A 71 -20.42 -0.15 0.54
CA SER A 71 -19.50 0.60 1.40
C SER A 71 -18.30 1.09 0.59
N ARG A 72 -18.06 2.41 0.64
CA ARG A 72 -16.87 3.01 0.04
C ARG A 72 -15.68 2.77 0.96
N GLY A 73 -14.61 2.19 0.42
CA GLY A 73 -13.31 2.16 1.08
C GLY A 73 -12.69 3.56 1.11
N ASP A 74 -11.60 3.69 1.86
CA ASP A 74 -10.81 4.92 1.89
C ASP A 74 -10.18 5.17 0.51
N ILE A 75 -9.94 6.45 0.22
CA ILE A 75 -9.33 6.86 -1.05
C ILE A 75 -7.90 6.32 -1.12
N THR A 76 -7.55 5.66 -2.22
CA THR A 76 -6.19 5.20 -2.51
C THR A 76 -5.40 6.32 -3.16
N ARG A 77 -4.08 6.16 -3.25
CA ARG A 77 -3.20 7.12 -3.92
C ARG A 77 -2.12 6.42 -4.71
N SER A 78 -1.51 7.14 -5.65
CA SER A 78 -0.33 6.67 -6.35
C SER A 78 0.94 6.85 -5.49
N VAL A 79 2.03 6.23 -5.92
CA VAL A 79 3.36 6.45 -5.31
C VAL A 79 3.80 7.92 -5.46
N HIS A 80 3.46 8.55 -6.59
CA HIS A 80 3.77 9.95 -6.85
C HIS A 80 3.12 10.87 -5.81
N GLU A 81 1.80 10.72 -5.64
CA GLU A 81 1.03 11.47 -4.66
C GLU A 81 1.55 11.23 -3.24
N ALA A 82 1.90 9.98 -2.90
CA ALA A 82 2.44 9.64 -1.58
C ALA A 82 3.79 10.32 -1.31
N VAL A 83 4.71 10.34 -2.28
CA VAL A 83 5.99 11.05 -2.13
C VAL A 83 5.77 12.55 -1.96
N ARG A 84 4.92 13.17 -2.80
CA ARG A 84 4.62 14.60 -2.71
C ARG A 84 3.96 14.96 -1.38
N LEU A 85 3.02 14.14 -0.90
CA LEU A 85 2.37 14.37 0.39
C LEU A 85 3.33 14.22 1.57
N LYS A 86 4.23 13.22 1.55
CA LYS A 86 5.11 12.95 2.68
C LYS A 86 6.32 13.90 2.75
N TYR A 87 6.84 14.33 1.60
CA TYR A 87 8.11 15.04 1.51
C TYR A 87 8.03 16.47 0.97
N VAL A 88 6.90 16.90 0.38
CA VAL A 88 6.78 18.22 -0.29
C VAL A 88 5.70 19.10 0.34
N SER A 89 4.54 18.55 0.72
CA SER A 89 3.40 19.34 1.19
C SER A 89 3.58 19.97 2.59
N GLY A 90 4.65 19.62 3.32
CA GLY A 90 4.94 20.17 4.65
C GLY A 90 3.97 19.71 5.75
N GLU A 91 3.04 18.80 5.46
CA GLU A 91 2.23 18.09 6.45
C GLU A 91 3.06 16.95 7.08
N THR A 92 4.13 17.31 7.78
CA THR A 92 4.94 16.33 8.51
C THR A 92 4.17 15.83 9.74
N LEU A 93 3.51 14.68 9.61
CA LEU A 93 3.11 13.82 10.73
C LEU A 93 4.31 13.05 11.34
N PHE A 94 5.54 13.34 10.91
CA PHE A 94 6.75 12.83 11.54
C PHE A 94 7.23 13.84 12.58
N ALA A 95 6.89 13.57 13.84
CA ALA A 95 7.68 14.05 14.96
C ALA A 95 9.14 13.58 14.74
N ASP A 96 10.08 14.51 14.81
CA ASP A 96 11.53 14.30 14.80
C ASP A 96 12.24 13.99 13.46
N VAL A 97 12.03 14.83 12.45
CA VAL A 97 13.17 15.29 11.64
C VAL A 97 13.26 16.80 11.71
N ARG A 98 14.06 17.29 12.66
CA ARG A 98 14.39 18.72 12.78
C ARG A 98 15.22 19.14 11.57
N PHE A 99 14.56 19.66 10.54
CA PHE A 99 15.22 20.55 9.58
C PHE A 99 15.18 21.95 10.18
N SER A 100 16.36 22.52 10.45
CA SER A 100 16.54 23.85 11.01
C SER A 100 15.68 24.88 10.27
N ASN A 101 14.73 25.46 10.99
CA ASN A 101 13.92 26.59 10.53
C ASN A 101 14.84 27.78 10.23
N LYS A 102 15.11 28.02 8.95
CA LYS A 102 15.40 29.36 8.45
C LYS A 102 14.23 29.75 7.55
N VAL A 103 13.30 30.51 8.11
CA VAL A 103 12.18 31.09 7.36
C VAL A 103 12.77 32.23 6.53
N VAL A 104 13.07 31.95 5.26
CA VAL A 104 13.38 32.98 4.28
C VAL A 104 12.11 33.21 3.47
N ASP A 105 11.73 34.49 3.35
CA ASP A 105 10.57 34.95 2.62
C ASP A 105 10.85 34.84 1.13
N GLU A 106 10.74 33.61 0.61
CA GLU A 106 11.15 33.27 -0.75
C GLU A 106 9.94 33.07 -1.67
N THR A 107 10.06 33.67 -2.85
CA THR A 107 9.02 33.68 -3.90
C THR A 107 8.74 32.26 -4.39
N GLY A 108 7.53 31.99 -4.90
CA GLY A 108 7.02 30.63 -5.13
C GLY A 108 7.91 29.69 -5.97
N TYR A 109 8.79 30.21 -6.82
CA TYR A 109 9.72 29.43 -7.65
C TYR A 109 10.89 28.84 -6.84
N GLU A 110 11.41 29.59 -5.87
CA GLU A 110 12.50 29.13 -4.98
C GLU A 110 12.01 27.96 -4.11
N LYS A 111 10.78 28.04 -3.59
CA LYS A 111 10.17 26.94 -2.82
C LYS A 111 10.00 25.65 -3.63
N ILE A 112 9.78 25.74 -4.93
CA ILE A 112 9.66 24.55 -5.81
C ILE A 112 11.04 23.97 -6.11
N ALA A 113 12.01 24.81 -6.46
CA ALA A 113 13.38 24.36 -6.72
C ALA A 113 14.04 23.73 -5.49
N VAL A 114 13.87 24.35 -4.31
CA VAL A 114 14.39 23.82 -3.04
C VAL A 114 13.73 22.48 -2.70
N ARG A 115 12.41 22.36 -2.83
CA ARG A 115 11.72 21.09 -2.54
C ARG A 115 12.06 20.00 -3.54
N GLN A 116 12.26 20.33 -4.82
CA GLN A 116 12.70 19.35 -5.81
C GLN A 116 14.14 18.90 -5.52
N SER A 117 15.05 19.83 -5.23
CA SER A 117 16.42 19.48 -4.81
C SER A 117 16.44 18.60 -3.56
N GLN A 118 15.51 18.83 -2.61
CA GLN A 118 15.37 17.98 -1.43
C GLN A 118 14.95 16.55 -1.79
N LEU A 119 14.06 16.38 -2.79
CA LEU A 119 13.68 15.04 -3.28
C LEU A 119 14.82 14.37 -4.04
N ASP A 120 15.59 15.14 -4.81
CA ASP A 120 16.74 14.63 -5.57
C ASP A 120 17.81 14.01 -4.65
N ASP A 121 17.99 14.56 -3.44
CA ASP A 121 18.94 14.07 -2.45
C ASP A 121 18.44 12.87 -1.62
N LEU A 122 17.16 12.49 -1.74
CA LEU A 122 16.59 11.38 -0.97
C LEU A 122 17.20 10.03 -1.38
N LYS A 123 17.96 9.44 -0.46
CA LYS A 123 18.46 8.06 -0.55
C LYS A 123 17.51 7.04 0.09
N VAL A 124 16.74 7.48 1.08
CA VAL A 124 15.80 6.63 1.82
C VAL A 124 14.42 7.24 1.70
N VAL A 125 13.49 6.49 1.12
CA VAL A 125 12.11 6.91 0.92
C VAL A 125 11.21 5.90 1.65
N ILE A 126 10.52 6.38 2.67
CA ILE A 126 9.62 5.58 3.49
C ILE A 126 8.20 5.92 3.06
N LEU A 127 7.41 4.96 2.61
CA LEU A 127 6.03 5.17 2.16
C LEU A 127 5.09 4.13 2.78
N ASP A 128 5.38 3.68 3.99
CA ASP A 128 4.53 2.76 4.73
C ASP A 128 3.16 3.38 5.08
N HIS A 129 2.12 2.54 5.14
CA HIS A 129 0.77 2.93 5.54
C HIS A 129 0.17 4.11 4.74
N GLN A 130 0.61 4.30 3.49
CA GLN A 130 0.16 5.41 2.65
C GLN A 130 -1.08 5.09 1.82
N ARG A 131 -1.64 3.88 1.90
CA ARG A 131 -2.74 3.40 1.04
C ARG A 131 -2.37 3.47 -0.45
N ILE A 132 -1.10 3.21 -0.76
CA ILE A 132 -0.62 3.18 -2.14
C ILE A 132 -1.20 1.96 -2.83
N SER A 133 -1.94 2.17 -3.90
CA SER A 133 -2.29 1.13 -4.85
C SER A 133 -1.52 1.38 -6.15
N ALA A 134 -1.40 0.36 -6.99
CA ALA A 134 -0.70 0.48 -8.27
C ALA A 134 -1.55 1.18 -9.36
N THR A 135 -2.36 2.15 -8.95
CA THR A 135 -3.14 3.00 -9.85
C THR A 135 -2.21 3.94 -10.60
N GLU A 136 -2.38 3.99 -11.91
CA GLU A 136 -1.66 4.91 -12.77
C GLU A 136 -2.51 6.14 -13.04
N ASN A 137 -1.91 7.32 -12.83
CA ASN A 137 -2.45 8.59 -13.30
C ASN A 137 -1.48 9.11 -14.37
N PRO A 138 -1.93 9.38 -15.61
CA PRO A 138 -1.05 9.85 -16.68
C PRO A 138 -0.30 11.15 -16.37
N ALA A 139 -0.77 11.95 -15.41
CA ALA A 139 -0.10 13.15 -14.95
C ALA A 139 1.03 12.90 -13.95
N ASP A 140 1.09 11.70 -13.36
CA ASP A 140 2.08 11.36 -12.35
C ASP A 140 3.43 11.04 -13.01
N SER A 141 4.49 11.64 -12.49
CA SER A 141 5.86 11.25 -12.82
C SER A 141 6.26 9.97 -12.09
N SER A 142 7.13 9.17 -12.69
CA SER A 142 7.69 7.97 -12.07
C SER A 142 8.48 8.28 -10.80
N LEU A 143 8.63 7.28 -9.93
CA LEU A 143 9.43 7.38 -8.71
C LEU A 143 10.90 7.71 -9.04
N SER A 144 11.45 7.12 -10.11
CA SER A 144 12.82 7.40 -10.56
C SER A 144 13.05 8.86 -10.94
N THR A 145 12.01 9.56 -11.42
CA THR A 145 12.09 11.00 -11.73
C THR A 145 11.92 11.85 -10.48
N LEU A 146 11.11 11.41 -9.52
CA LEU A 146 10.89 12.14 -8.26
C LEU A 146 12.10 12.06 -7.33
N THR A 147 12.67 10.86 -7.18
CA THR A 147 13.76 10.56 -6.24
C THR A 147 14.87 9.81 -6.99
N PRO A 148 15.62 10.47 -7.88
CA PRO A 148 16.61 9.83 -8.76
C PRO A 148 17.73 9.09 -8.04
N ASN A 149 18.06 9.50 -6.80
CA ASN A 149 19.14 8.91 -6.01
C ASN A 149 18.65 7.90 -4.96
N ILE A 150 17.41 7.41 -5.07
CA ILE A 150 16.84 6.46 -4.11
C ILE A 150 17.67 5.17 -4.03
N GLN A 151 17.99 4.76 -2.81
CA GLN A 151 18.74 3.54 -2.48
C GLN A 151 17.90 2.56 -1.65
N GLN A 152 17.01 3.09 -0.80
CA GLN A 152 16.09 2.32 0.03
C GLN A 152 14.67 2.81 -0.15
N LEU A 153 13.76 1.87 -0.38
CA LEU A 153 12.32 2.12 -0.49
C LEU A 153 11.55 1.23 0.50
N ASP A 154 10.68 1.83 1.29
CA ASP A 154 9.74 1.11 2.15
C ASP A 154 8.30 1.29 1.63
N LEU A 155 7.68 0.19 1.19
CA LEU A 155 6.29 0.13 0.74
C LEU A 155 5.43 -0.75 1.67
N SER A 156 5.86 -0.95 2.92
CA SER A 156 5.18 -1.82 3.86
C SER A 156 3.74 -1.38 4.13
N HIS A 157 2.83 -2.32 4.36
CA HIS A 157 1.44 -2.06 4.72
C HIS A 157 0.72 -1.09 3.75
N ASN A 158 0.79 -1.36 2.44
CA ASN A 158 0.08 -0.60 1.39
C ASN A 158 -0.94 -1.48 0.68
N LEU A 159 -1.55 -1.02 -0.42
CA LEU A 159 -2.61 -1.73 -1.16
C LEU A 159 -2.07 -2.41 -2.42
N LEU A 160 -0.83 -2.92 -2.37
CA LEU A 160 -0.16 -3.62 -3.47
C LEU A 160 -0.60 -5.10 -3.50
N GLU A 161 -0.99 -5.58 -4.68
CA GLU A 161 -1.65 -6.89 -4.83
C GLU A 161 -0.72 -7.97 -5.40
N ASP A 162 0.37 -7.57 -6.05
CA ASP A 162 1.36 -8.48 -6.64
C ASP A 162 2.76 -7.84 -6.79
N ALA A 163 3.72 -8.65 -7.24
CA ALA A 163 5.09 -8.21 -7.46
C ALA A 163 5.26 -7.31 -8.70
N SER A 164 4.35 -7.38 -9.67
CA SER A 164 4.36 -6.52 -10.86
C SER A 164 4.05 -5.07 -10.49
N ASP A 165 3.16 -4.85 -9.52
CA ASP A 165 2.91 -3.53 -8.93
C ASP A 165 4.20 -2.89 -8.40
N VAL A 166 4.96 -3.67 -7.64
CA VAL A 166 6.24 -3.24 -7.07
C VAL A 166 7.26 -2.94 -8.15
N ALA A 167 7.37 -3.82 -9.14
CA ALA A 167 8.30 -3.66 -10.26
C ALA A 167 7.99 -2.39 -11.08
N ARG A 168 6.70 -2.09 -11.32
CA ARG A 168 6.27 -0.85 -11.98
C ARG A 168 6.64 0.39 -11.16
N ILE A 169 6.43 0.35 -9.84
CA ILE A 169 6.78 1.48 -8.96
C ILE A 169 8.28 1.74 -8.95
N ALA A 170 9.08 0.68 -8.90
CA ALA A 170 10.53 0.74 -8.83
C ALA A 170 11.22 0.88 -10.20
N ASP A 171 10.46 0.91 -11.29
CA ASP A 171 11.02 1.04 -12.63
C ASP A 171 11.89 2.29 -12.75
N GLY A 172 13.02 2.15 -13.44
CA GLY A 172 14.01 3.21 -13.60
C GLY A 172 14.81 3.61 -12.34
N CYS A 173 14.56 3.03 -11.16
CA CYS A 173 15.27 3.36 -9.92
C CYS A 173 16.67 2.68 -9.87
N ARG A 174 17.64 3.23 -10.60
CA ARG A 174 18.97 2.61 -10.87
C ARG A 174 19.84 2.37 -9.63
N HIS A 175 19.57 3.05 -8.52
CA HIS A 175 20.36 2.96 -7.29
C HIS A 175 19.66 2.16 -6.18
N LEU A 176 18.42 1.71 -6.41
CA LEU A 176 17.60 1.03 -5.42
C LEU A 176 18.18 -0.35 -5.10
N ASN A 177 18.66 -0.54 -3.87
CA ASN A 177 19.27 -1.78 -3.41
C ASN A 177 18.53 -2.41 -2.21
N THR A 178 17.75 -1.62 -1.46
CA THR A 178 17.00 -2.10 -0.31
C THR A 178 15.50 -1.84 -0.50
N LEU A 179 14.69 -2.89 -0.35
CA LEU A 179 13.24 -2.82 -0.50
C LEU A 179 12.53 -3.50 0.66
N SER A 180 11.57 -2.81 1.29
CA SER A 180 10.66 -3.41 2.26
C SER A 180 9.25 -3.50 1.71
N LEU A 181 8.66 -4.70 1.75
CA LEU A 181 7.28 -4.99 1.33
C LEU A 181 6.46 -5.58 2.49
N ALA A 182 6.94 -5.46 3.72
CA ALA A 182 6.35 -6.10 4.89
C ALA A 182 4.85 -5.80 5.03
N GLY A 183 4.08 -6.78 5.48
CA GLY A 183 2.65 -6.61 5.73
C GLY A 183 1.75 -6.45 4.49
N ASN A 184 2.28 -6.43 3.26
CA ASN A 184 1.44 -6.51 2.06
C ASN A 184 0.84 -7.92 1.89
N ARG A 185 -0.23 -8.06 1.08
CA ARG A 185 -0.93 -9.33 0.85
C ARG A 185 -0.98 -9.67 -0.64
N PHE A 186 0.11 -10.24 -1.15
CA PHE A 186 0.16 -10.61 -2.56
C PHE A 186 -0.73 -11.81 -2.85
N ARG A 187 -1.32 -11.83 -4.05
CA ARG A 187 -2.19 -12.92 -4.50
C ARG A 187 -1.41 -14.20 -4.78
N GLY A 188 -0.17 -14.06 -5.26
CA GLY A 188 0.79 -15.13 -5.54
C GLY A 188 2.14 -14.54 -5.95
N CYS A 189 3.13 -15.41 -6.22
CA CYS A 189 4.48 -15.02 -6.68
C CYS A 189 4.72 -15.35 -8.17
N GLU A 190 3.68 -15.76 -8.91
CA GLU A 190 3.79 -16.24 -10.30
C GLU A 190 4.25 -15.17 -11.30
N SER A 191 4.07 -13.90 -10.95
CA SER A 191 4.56 -12.79 -11.77
C SER A 191 6.06 -12.62 -11.54
N ALA A 192 6.86 -13.27 -12.39
CA ALA A 192 8.30 -13.04 -12.45
C ALA A 192 8.56 -11.57 -12.79
N CYS A 193 9.06 -10.81 -11.83
CA CYS A 193 9.56 -9.47 -12.05
C CYS A 193 11.03 -9.38 -11.63
N THR A 194 11.86 -8.83 -12.50
CA THR A 194 13.30 -8.71 -12.24
C THR A 194 13.61 -7.34 -11.68
N MET A 195 14.00 -7.27 -10.40
CA MET A 195 14.53 -6.06 -9.78
C MET A 195 16.04 -6.20 -9.60
N ALA A 196 16.78 -6.10 -10.71
CA ALA A 196 18.20 -6.48 -10.78
C ALA A 196 19.13 -5.75 -9.79
N THR A 197 18.73 -4.58 -9.30
CA THR A 197 19.54 -3.77 -8.39
C THR A 197 19.26 -4.07 -6.91
N VAL A 198 18.12 -4.70 -6.59
CA VAL A 198 17.73 -4.98 -5.19
C VAL A 198 18.54 -6.15 -4.65
N THR A 199 19.33 -5.89 -3.61
CA THR A 199 20.16 -6.89 -2.90
C THR A 199 19.61 -7.24 -1.53
N THR A 200 18.76 -6.37 -0.96
CA THR A 200 18.13 -6.57 0.35
C THR A 200 16.61 -6.45 0.22
N LEU A 201 15.89 -7.48 0.64
CA LEU A 201 14.42 -7.56 0.54
C LEU A 201 13.82 -7.99 1.88
N SER A 202 12.89 -7.19 2.41
CA SER A 202 12.09 -7.55 3.60
C SER A 202 10.66 -7.92 3.20
N LEU A 203 10.24 -9.15 3.57
CA LEU A 203 8.92 -9.74 3.27
C LEU A 203 8.17 -10.17 4.54
N GLN A 204 8.50 -9.56 5.68
CA GLN A 204 7.93 -9.93 6.97
C GLN A 204 6.40 -9.77 6.97
N ASP A 205 5.71 -10.64 7.70
CA ASP A 205 4.26 -10.58 7.92
C ASP A 205 3.41 -10.48 6.64
N MET A 206 3.87 -10.99 5.50
CA MET A 206 3.12 -10.94 4.24
C MET A 206 2.01 -12.00 4.13
N LEU A 207 2.01 -13.01 5.01
CA LEU A 207 1.12 -14.18 4.93
C LEU A 207 1.10 -14.76 3.49
N LEU A 208 2.28 -15.06 2.97
CA LEU A 208 2.43 -15.78 1.70
C LEU A 208 1.92 -17.21 1.90
N LEU A 209 0.98 -17.64 1.07
CA LEU A 209 0.60 -19.05 1.01
C LEU A 209 1.62 -19.78 0.13
N PRO A 210 2.05 -21.00 0.47
CA PRO A 210 2.74 -21.86 -0.50
C PRO A 210 1.81 -22.12 -1.70
N GLU A 211 2.39 -22.33 -2.88
CA GLU A 211 1.63 -22.81 -4.05
C GLU A 211 0.98 -24.16 -3.71
N GLU A 212 -0.30 -24.33 -4.09
CA GLU A 212 -1.02 -25.61 -4.01
C GLU A 212 -0.60 -26.55 -5.15
#